data_AF-A0A562PUN9-F1
#
_entry.id   AF-A0A562PUN9-F1
#
_cell.length_a   1.000
_cell.length_b   1.000
_cell.length_c   1.000
_cell.angle_alpha   90.00
_cell.angle_beta   90.00
_cell.angle_gamma   90.00
#
_symmetry.space_group_name_H-M   'P 1'
#
loop_
_entity.id
_entity.type
_entity.pdbx_description
1 polymer ?
#
loop_
_entity_poly.entity_id
_entity_poly.type
_entity_poly.pdbx_seq_one_letter_code
_entity_poly.pdbx_strand_id
1 'polypeptide(L)'
;MNMKNFKYFFAISILILTACSKEEVPTYNEQIKGVWNLTNIIQRKESQIKVLQNGNSTFEFKLNSVSIIGDTYLNKTGKYSYIISNENYFKPELIEPKNNVLKIGDHKYLVEIEYEGKNMILTNYSDGRIIYYLSK
;
A
#
# COMPACT_ATOMS: atom_id res chain seq x y z
N MET A 1 4.73 -4.53 -66.18
CA MET A 1 4.24 -3.83 -64.97
C MET A 1 5.17 -4.19 -63.81
N ASN A 2 5.82 -3.18 -63.22
CA ASN A 2 7.05 -3.32 -62.43
C ASN A 2 6.87 -4.04 -61.09
N MET A 3 7.57 -5.16 -60.90
CA MET A 3 7.74 -5.90 -59.63
C MET A 3 8.69 -5.20 -58.65
N LYS A 4 8.46 -3.92 -58.32
CA LYS A 4 9.28 -3.19 -57.32
C LYS A 4 8.50 -2.70 -56.10
N ASN A 5 7.17 -2.76 -56.12
CA ASN A 5 6.36 -2.13 -55.06
C ASN A 5 5.79 -3.10 -54.01
N PHE A 6 6.02 -4.41 -54.14
CA PHE A 6 5.43 -5.40 -53.22
C PHE A 6 6.28 -5.67 -51.96
N LYS A 7 7.55 -5.24 -51.92
CA LYS A 7 8.44 -5.46 -50.76
C LYS A 7 8.32 -4.38 -49.68
N TYR A 8 7.79 -3.20 -50.00
CA TYR A 8 7.67 -2.11 -49.03
C TYR A 8 6.41 -2.18 -48.17
N PHE A 9 5.38 -2.92 -48.59
CA PHE A 9 4.15 -3.08 -47.81
C PHE A 9 4.29 -4.06 -46.63
N PHE A 10 5.26 -4.97 -46.68
CA PHE A 10 5.51 -5.94 -45.59
C PHE A 10 6.43 -5.40 -44.49
N ALA A 11 7.15 -4.30 -44.72
CA ALA A 11 8.08 -3.73 -43.76
C ALA A 11 7.42 -2.77 -42.75
N ILE A 12 6.25 -2.23 -43.07
CA ILE A 12 5.54 -1.25 -42.21
C ILE A 12 4.60 -1.95 -41.21
N SER A 13 4.27 -3.23 -41.44
CA SER A 13 3.41 -4.02 -40.55
C SER A 13 4.10 -4.57 -39.29
N ILE A 14 5.43 -4.51 -39.19
CA ILE A 14 6.19 -5.18 -38.11
C ILE A 14 6.51 -4.21 -36.95
N LEU A 15 6.28 -2.90 -37.11
CA LEU A 15 6.65 -1.89 -36.11
C LEU A 15 5.53 -1.45 -35.16
N ILE A 16 4.33 -2.04 -35.22
CA ILE A 16 3.18 -1.60 -34.39
C ILE A 16 2.95 -2.52 -33.16
N LEU A 17 3.76 -3.57 -32.95
CA LEU A 17 3.48 -4.56 -31.90
C LEU A 17 4.36 -4.50 -30.64
N THR A 18 5.25 -3.50 -30.45
CA THR A 18 6.18 -3.52 -29.29
C THR A 18 6.09 -2.34 -28.32
N ALA A 19 5.02 -1.54 -28.35
CA ALA A 19 4.81 -0.50 -27.35
C ALA A 19 3.42 -0.56 -26.70
N CYS A 20 2.98 -1.77 -26.35
CA CYS A 20 2.13 -1.93 -25.17
C CYS A 20 3.04 -2.46 -24.07
N SER A 21 3.90 -1.59 -23.53
CA SER A 21 4.47 -1.85 -22.21
C SER A 21 3.27 -1.91 -21.28
N LYS A 22 2.93 -3.10 -20.76
CA LYS A 22 2.14 -3.16 -19.54
C LYS A 22 2.90 -2.28 -18.55
N GLU A 23 2.34 -1.12 -18.20
CA GLU A 23 2.77 -0.45 -16.99
C GLU A 23 2.69 -1.51 -15.90
N GLU A 24 3.85 -1.96 -15.42
CA GLU A 24 3.90 -2.93 -14.34
C GLU A 24 3.26 -2.24 -13.14
N VAL A 25 2.06 -2.70 -12.77
CA VAL A 25 1.39 -2.23 -11.57
C VAL A 25 2.32 -2.54 -10.41
N PRO A 26 2.84 -1.52 -9.67
CA PRO A 26 3.79 -1.76 -8.62
C PRO A 26 3.19 -2.69 -7.56
N THR A 27 3.98 -3.64 -7.06
CA THR A 27 3.58 -4.49 -5.93
C THR A 27 3.29 -3.62 -4.71
N TYR A 28 2.45 -4.09 -3.79
CA TYR A 28 2.17 -3.34 -2.56
C TYR A 28 3.43 -2.99 -1.76
N ASN A 29 4.44 -3.87 -1.76
CA ASN A 29 5.74 -3.58 -1.16
C ASN A 29 6.46 -2.38 -1.79
N GLU A 30 6.32 -2.19 -3.10
CA GLU A 30 6.88 -1.04 -3.81
C GLU A 30 6.06 0.22 -3.53
N GLN A 31 4.73 0.10 -3.47
CA GLN A 31 3.84 1.25 -3.21
C GLN A 31 4.03 1.85 -1.81
N ILE A 32 4.22 1.02 -0.78
CA ILE A 32 4.40 1.49 0.60
C ILE A 32 5.80 2.03 0.88
N LYS A 33 6.79 1.76 0.03
CA LYS A 33 8.19 2.15 0.29
C LYS A 33 8.31 3.67 0.41
N GLY A 34 9.13 4.11 1.36
CA GLY A 34 9.43 5.53 1.58
C GLY A 34 8.99 6.03 2.95
N VAL A 35 8.99 7.35 3.09
CA VAL A 35 8.65 8.05 4.32
C VAL A 35 7.19 8.45 4.30
N TRP A 36 6.47 8.18 5.40
CA TRP A 36 5.08 8.52 5.59
C TRP A 36 4.92 9.26 6.90
N ASN A 37 4.36 10.46 6.83
CA ASN A 37 4.10 11.30 7.99
C ASN A 37 2.71 11.00 8.51
N LEU A 38 2.59 10.74 9.81
CA LEU A 38 1.30 10.58 10.45
C LEU A 38 0.56 11.92 10.46
N THR A 39 -0.65 11.96 9.92
CA THR A 39 -1.51 13.14 9.96
C THR A 39 -2.39 13.11 11.21
N ASN A 40 -3.07 11.99 11.44
CA ASN A 40 -3.89 11.75 12.63
C ASN A 40 -4.20 10.26 12.84
N ILE A 41 -4.58 9.93 14.06
CA ILE A 41 -5.14 8.64 14.45
C ILE A 41 -6.54 8.89 14.99
N ILE A 42 -7.54 8.20 14.44
CA ILE A 42 -8.91 8.22 14.95
C ILE A 42 -9.34 6.83 15.39
N GLN A 43 -10.29 6.77 16.32
CA GLN A 43 -11.05 5.58 16.63
C GLN A 43 -12.48 5.78 16.17
N ARG A 44 -12.99 4.83 15.37
CA ARG A 44 -14.40 4.74 15.04
C ARG A 44 -15.00 3.53 15.75
N LYS A 45 -15.98 3.80 16.61
CA LYS A 45 -16.76 2.77 17.32
C LYS A 45 -18.23 3.15 17.22
N GLU A 46 -19.02 2.26 16.63
CA GLU A 46 -20.44 2.51 16.33
C GLU A 46 -20.61 3.82 15.53
N SER A 47 -21.40 4.77 16.05
CA SER A 47 -21.64 6.09 15.46
C SER A 47 -20.68 7.18 15.96
N GLN A 48 -19.71 6.85 16.81
CA GLN A 48 -18.78 7.81 17.41
C GLN A 48 -17.41 7.79 16.70
N ILE A 49 -16.84 8.98 16.52
CA ILE A 49 -15.49 9.20 16.04
C ILE A 49 -14.73 10.00 17.09
N LYS A 50 -13.58 9.48 17.52
CA LYS A 50 -12.68 10.13 18.48
C LYS A 50 -11.30 10.29 17.87
N VAL A 51 -10.71 11.47 17.99
CA VAL A 51 -9.29 11.67 17.67
C VAL A 51 -8.46 11.14 18.84
N LEU A 52 -7.54 10.21 18.56
CA LEU A 52 -6.63 9.62 19.55
C LEU A 52 -5.29 10.36 19.59
N GLN A 53 -4.81 10.82 18.42
CA GLN A 53 -3.52 11.48 18.27
C GLN A 53 -3.51 12.34 17.00
N ASN A 54 -2.84 13.50 17.06
CA ASN A 54 -2.52 14.32 15.90
C ASN A 54 -1.07 14.09 15.48
N GLY A 55 -0.74 14.45 14.23
CA GLY A 55 0.54 14.15 13.60
C GLY A 55 1.79 14.66 14.32
N ASN A 56 2.66 13.74 14.70
CA ASN A 56 4.00 13.98 15.25
C ASN A 56 4.95 12.78 15.05
N SER A 57 4.51 11.77 14.29
CA SER A 57 5.24 10.53 14.06
C SER A 57 5.49 10.31 12.58
N THR A 58 6.54 9.57 12.27
CA THR A 58 6.93 9.24 10.89
C THR A 58 7.20 7.75 10.78
N PHE A 59 6.76 7.13 9.69
CA PHE A 59 6.98 5.74 9.32
C PHE A 59 7.88 5.70 8.09
N GLU A 60 9.10 5.18 8.22
CA GLU A 60 10.03 4.97 7.11
C GLU A 60 10.04 3.48 6.73
N PHE A 61 9.32 3.13 5.66
CA PHE A 61 9.27 1.77 5.14
C PHE A 61 10.45 1.51 4.18
N LYS A 62 11.25 0.50 4.55
CA LYS A 62 12.34 -0.10 3.76
C LYS A 62 11.97 -1.54 3.42
N LEU A 63 12.84 -2.24 2.69
CA LEU A 63 12.62 -3.66 2.40
C LEU A 63 12.43 -4.46 3.71
N ASN A 64 11.22 -4.99 3.92
CA ASN A 64 10.80 -5.84 5.04
C ASN A 64 10.96 -5.23 6.45
N SER A 65 11.21 -3.92 6.56
CA SER A 65 11.34 -3.24 7.84
C SER A 65 10.80 -1.83 7.81
N VAL A 66 10.29 -1.37 8.96
CA VAL A 66 9.77 -0.02 9.14
C VAL A 66 10.41 0.61 10.38
N SER A 67 10.91 1.83 10.23
CA SER A 67 11.33 2.65 11.36
C SER A 67 10.19 3.59 11.72
N ILE A 68 9.76 3.58 12.98
CA ILE A 68 8.77 4.50 13.52
C ILE A 68 9.52 5.51 14.39
N ILE A 69 9.41 6.79 14.05
CA ILE A 69 9.99 7.91 14.80
C ILE A 69 8.84 8.67 15.45
N GLY A 70 8.85 8.79 16.77
CA GLY A 70 7.74 9.37 17.54
C GLY A 70 6.69 8.30 17.90
N ASP A 71 6.38 8.19 19.19
CA ASP A 71 5.41 7.21 19.70
C ASP A 71 4.02 7.43 19.08
N THR A 72 3.33 6.33 18.77
CA THR A 72 1.95 6.32 18.28
C THR A 72 1.03 5.63 19.28
N TYR A 73 -0.28 5.64 19.01
CA TYR A 73 -1.26 4.98 19.88
C TYR A 73 -0.96 3.48 20.10
N LEU A 74 -0.50 2.75 19.07
CA LEU A 74 -0.22 1.31 19.17
C LEU A 74 1.28 0.99 19.19
N ASN A 75 2.12 1.77 18.50
CA ASN A 75 3.54 1.46 18.37
C ASN A 75 4.40 2.48 19.12
N LYS A 76 5.54 1.99 19.63
CA LYS A 76 6.60 2.85 20.17
C LYS A 76 7.57 3.28 19.07
N THR A 77 8.36 4.30 19.39
CA THR A 77 9.52 4.66 18.58
C THR A 77 10.48 3.47 18.50
N GLY A 78 10.91 3.10 17.29
CA GLY A 78 11.80 1.96 17.11
C GLY A 78 11.83 1.43 15.68
N LYS A 79 12.56 0.33 15.50
CA LYS A 79 12.65 -0.39 14.23
C LYS A 79 11.95 -1.73 14.34
N TYR A 80 11.08 -2.02 13.38
CA TYR A 80 10.25 -3.21 13.35
C TYR A 80 10.45 -3.98 12.05
N SER A 81 10.37 -5.30 12.12
CA SER A 81 10.09 -6.11 10.92
C SER A 81 8.63 -5.91 10.53
N TYR A 82 8.35 -5.90 9.23
CA TYR A 82 6.97 -6.01 8.75
C TYR A 82 6.83 -7.10 7.70
N ILE A 83 5.60 -7.62 7.58
CA ILE A 83 5.21 -8.56 6.53
C ILE A 83 3.91 -8.05 5.91
N ILE A 84 3.81 -8.10 4.59
CA ILE A 84 2.55 -7.93 3.87
C ILE A 84 2.10 -9.30 3.38
N SER A 85 0.86 -9.65 3.69
CA SER A 85 0.21 -10.87 3.22
C SER A 85 -1.16 -10.56 2.66
N ASN A 86 -1.53 -11.27 1.59
CA ASN A 86 -2.89 -11.25 1.07
C ASN A 86 -3.71 -12.29 1.83
N GLU A 87 -4.41 -11.86 2.87
CA GLU A 87 -5.18 -12.72 3.76
C GLU A 87 -6.51 -12.06 4.16
N ASN A 88 -7.43 -12.87 4.67
CA ASN A 88 -8.59 -12.35 5.36
C ASN A 88 -8.15 -11.82 6.71
N TYR A 89 -8.55 -10.58 7.00
CA TYR A 89 -7.88 -9.65 7.90
C TYR A 89 -7.58 -10.18 9.32
N PHE A 90 -8.31 -11.21 9.80
CA PHE A 90 -7.96 -11.95 11.02
C PHE A 90 -8.06 -13.48 10.94
N LYS A 91 -8.41 -14.03 9.77
CA LYS A 91 -8.71 -15.46 9.60
C LYS A 91 -8.36 -15.92 8.19
N PRO A 92 -7.08 -16.28 7.92
CA PRO A 92 -6.62 -16.63 6.57
C PRO A 92 -7.39 -17.79 5.92
N GLU A 93 -8.06 -18.62 6.72
CA GLU A 93 -8.85 -19.77 6.32
C GLU A 93 -10.25 -19.46 5.74
N LEU A 94 -10.74 -18.22 5.86
CA LEU A 94 -12.07 -17.86 5.36
C LEU A 94 -12.12 -17.78 3.83
N ILE A 95 -13.30 -18.03 3.27
CA ILE A 95 -13.62 -17.88 1.83
C ILE A 95 -14.15 -16.46 1.57
N GLU A 96 -13.57 -15.46 2.24
CA GLU A 96 -13.91 -14.04 2.04
C GLU A 96 -12.88 -13.36 1.11
N PRO A 97 -13.21 -12.19 0.54
CA PRO A 97 -12.25 -11.40 -0.23
C PRO A 97 -11.02 -11.05 0.62
N LYS A 98 -9.87 -11.59 0.21
CA LYS A 98 -8.61 -11.33 0.89
C LYS A 98 -8.16 -9.90 0.66
N ASN A 99 -7.53 -9.33 1.68
CA ASN A 99 -7.02 -7.97 1.66
C ASN A 99 -5.52 -7.94 1.94
N ASN A 100 -4.88 -6.82 1.63
CA ASN A 100 -3.49 -6.62 2.01
C ASN A 100 -3.42 -6.31 3.50
N VAL A 101 -2.82 -7.22 4.24
CA VAL A 101 -2.61 -7.09 5.69
C VAL A 101 -1.14 -6.82 5.94
N LEU A 102 -0.87 -5.67 6.55
CA LEU A 102 0.44 -5.26 7.01
C LEU A 102 0.58 -5.61 8.49
N LYS A 103 1.52 -6.49 8.83
CA LYS A 103 1.87 -6.79 10.22
C LYS A 103 3.13 -6.03 10.61
N ILE A 104 3.07 -5.17 11.62
CA ILE A 104 4.21 -4.45 12.20
C ILE A 104 4.32 -4.87 13.67
N GLY A 105 5.41 -5.55 14.05
CA GLY A 105 5.51 -6.15 15.37
C GLY A 105 4.33 -7.08 15.67
N ASP A 106 3.60 -6.80 16.75
CA ASP A 106 2.41 -7.56 17.16
C ASP A 106 1.09 -7.01 16.62
N HIS A 107 1.12 -5.88 15.90
CA HIS A 107 -0.07 -5.23 15.37
C HIS A 107 -0.30 -5.58 13.90
N LYS A 108 -1.57 -5.87 13.56
CA LYS A 108 -2.02 -6.07 12.18
C LYS A 108 -2.87 -4.90 11.72
N TYR A 109 -2.66 -4.48 10.48
CA TYR A 109 -3.37 -3.41 9.82
C TYR A 109 -3.88 -3.85 8.46
N LEU A 110 -5.12 -3.51 8.14
CA LEU A 110 -5.55 -3.43 6.75
C LEU A 110 -4.83 -2.22 6.15
N VAL A 111 -4.10 -2.42 5.05
CA VAL A 111 -3.40 -1.34 4.36
C VAL A 111 -4.13 -0.97 3.07
N GLU A 112 -4.47 0.31 2.96
CA GLU A 112 -5.05 0.91 1.77
C GLU A 112 -4.15 2.07 1.33
N ILE A 113 -3.82 2.10 0.04
CA ILE A 113 -3.02 3.17 -0.58
C ILE A 113 -3.91 3.82 -1.62
N GLU A 114 -4.08 5.14 -1.53
CA GLU A 114 -4.90 5.86 -2.50
C GLU A 114 -4.28 5.82 -3.91
N TYR A 115 -5.10 6.06 -4.94
CA TYR A 115 -4.75 5.91 -6.36
C TYR A 115 -3.46 6.65 -6.80
N GLU A 116 -3.11 7.74 -6.13
CA GLU A 116 -1.89 8.53 -6.41
C GLU A 116 -0.68 8.14 -5.54
N GLY A 117 -0.83 7.18 -4.63
CA GLY A 117 0.23 6.75 -3.71
C GLY A 117 0.65 7.80 -2.68
N LYS A 118 -0.13 8.89 -2.54
CA LYS A 118 0.14 10.02 -1.64
C LYS A 118 -0.35 9.79 -0.21
N ASN A 119 -1.43 9.04 -0.06
CA ASN A 119 -2.03 8.76 1.25
C ASN A 119 -2.09 7.25 1.48
N MET A 120 -1.83 6.86 2.72
CA MET A 120 -1.96 5.51 3.22
C MET A 120 -2.89 5.52 4.43
N ILE A 121 -3.79 4.54 4.45
CA ILE A 121 -4.68 4.30 5.57
C ILE A 121 -4.31 2.95 6.16
N LEU A 122 -4.01 2.94 7.46
CA LEU A 122 -3.79 1.72 8.23
C LEU A 122 -4.93 1.55 9.22
N THR A 123 -5.73 0.50 9.05
CA THR A 123 -6.85 0.22 9.96
C THR A 123 -6.56 -1.01 10.82
N ASN A 124 -6.53 -0.82 12.13
CA ASN A 124 -6.50 -1.88 13.13
C ASN A 124 -7.91 -2.09 13.73
N TYR A 125 -8.45 -3.31 13.76
CA TYR A 125 -9.81 -3.57 14.28
C TYR A 125 -9.84 -4.25 15.67
N SER A 126 -8.70 -4.45 16.36
CA SER A 126 -8.69 -5.18 17.63
C SER A 126 -9.32 -4.42 18.82
N ASP A 127 -9.43 -3.09 18.75
CA ASP A 127 -10.05 -2.24 19.79
C ASP A 127 -10.94 -1.17 19.14
N GLY A 128 -12.02 -1.61 18.49
CA GLY A 128 -12.74 -0.79 17.52
C GLY A 128 -11.91 -0.55 16.26
N ARG A 129 -12.38 0.29 15.33
CA ARG A 129 -11.61 0.62 14.11
C ARG A 129 -10.68 1.78 14.41
N ILE A 130 -9.44 1.48 14.77
CA ILE A 130 -8.37 2.47 14.92
C ILE A 130 -7.76 2.70 13.55
N ILE A 131 -7.84 3.94 13.05
CA ILE A 131 -7.46 4.31 11.70
C ILE A 131 -6.34 5.33 11.79
N TYR A 132 -5.20 5.00 11.17
CA TYR A 132 -4.07 5.88 10.99
C TYR A 132 -4.15 6.45 9.58
N TYR A 133 -4.08 7.77 9.46
CA TYR A 133 -3.92 8.45 8.18
C TYR A 133 -2.49 8.92 8.05
N LEU A 134 -1.82 8.48 7.00
CA LEU A 134 -0.45 8.87 6.70
C LEU A 134 -0.36 9.50 5.31
N SER A 135 0.49 10.50 5.17
CA SER A 135 0.79 11.16 3.90
C SER A 135 2.28 11.09 3.57
N LYS A 136 2.63 10.90 2.30
CA LYS A 136 4.01 11.08 1.83
C LYS A 136 4.43 12.54 1.86
#